data_AF-A0A4R2K5E9-F1
#
_entry.id   AF-A0A4R2K5E9-F1
#
_cell.length_a   1.000
_cell.length_b   1.000
_cell.length_c   1.000
_cell.angle_alpha   90.00
_cell.angle_beta   90.00
_cell.angle_gamma   90.00
#
_symmetry.space_group_name_H-M   'P 1'
#
loop_
_entity.id
_entity.type
_entity.pdbx_description
1 polymer ?
#
loop_
_entity_poly.entity_id
_entity_poly.type
_entity_poly.pdbx_seq_one_letter_code
_entity_poly.pdbx_strand_id
1 'polypeptide(L)'
;MAETIVEPCPDCGSDGIPILYGLPTYYAQVAADEGKIRLAGCVVRGPDQQQWVCTADERHEWTNGPRWLAVIDAIFDDYENRSRS
;
A
#
# COMPACT_ATOMS: atom_id res chain seq x y z
N MET A 1 12.39 8.12 -10.32
CA MET A 1 12.28 7.35 -9.07
C MET A 1 11.13 8.00 -8.32
N ALA A 2 9.96 7.35 -8.26
CA ALA A 2 8.82 7.89 -7.53
C ALA A 2 9.22 8.02 -6.04
N GLU A 3 8.98 9.19 -5.47
CA GLU A 3 9.19 9.44 -4.04
C GLU A 3 8.33 8.44 -3.26
N THR A 4 8.97 7.49 -2.58
CA THR A 4 8.25 6.51 -1.76
C THR A 4 7.57 7.29 -0.65
N ILE A 5 6.25 7.41 -0.73
CA ILE A 5 5.48 7.98 0.37
C ILE A 5 5.55 6.98 1.52
N VAL A 6 6.44 7.27 2.46
CA VAL A 6 6.56 6.55 3.72
C VAL A 6 5.48 7.08 4.65
N GLU A 7 4.58 6.19 5.09
CA GLU A 7 3.67 6.49 6.18
C GLU A 7 4.21 5.83 7.45
N PRO A 8 4.63 6.60 8.47
CA PRO A 8 5.24 6.03 9.66
C PRO A 8 4.20 5.30 10.51
N CYS A 9 4.58 4.12 11.00
CA CYS A 9 3.80 3.35 11.95
C CYS A 9 3.65 4.14 13.27
N PRO A 10 2.42 4.35 13.77
CA PRO A 10 2.19 5.13 14.99
C PRO A 10 2.72 4.43 16.25
N ASP A 11 2.91 3.10 16.23
CA ASP A 11 3.34 2.31 17.39
C ASP A 11 4.87 2.21 17.52
N CYS A 12 5.60 2.04 16.41
CA CYS A 12 7.05 1.80 16.44
C CYS A 12 7.89 2.79 15.61
N GLY A 13 7.26 3.66 14.81
CA GLY A 13 7.94 4.65 13.97
C GLY A 13 8.61 4.10 12.71
N SER A 14 8.56 2.78 12.47
CA SER A 14 9.01 2.17 11.21
C SER A 14 8.08 2.49 10.04
N ASP A 15 8.53 2.22 8.82
CA ASP A 15 7.76 2.51 7.61
C ASP A 15 6.52 1.62 7.49
N GLY A 16 5.45 2.18 6.94
CA GLY A 16 4.23 1.49 6.54
C GLY A 16 4.10 1.38 5.03
N ILE A 17 3.54 0.26 4.57
CA ILE A 17 3.12 0.07 3.18
C ILE A 17 1.60 0.04 3.08
N PRO A 18 1.01 0.53 1.98
CA PRO A 18 -0.43 0.57 1.84
C PRO A 18 -1.02 -0.84 1.64
N ILE A 19 -2.21 -1.04 2.20
CA ILE A 19 -3.00 -2.26 2.05
C ILE A 19 -3.94 -2.07 0.86
N LEU A 20 -3.86 -2.94 -0.15
CA LEU A 20 -4.81 -2.98 -1.26
C LEU A 20 -5.92 -3.99 -0.99
N TYR A 21 -7.17 -3.52 -1.06
CA TYR A 21 -8.37 -4.36 -1.03
C TYR A 21 -8.94 -4.55 -2.43
N GLY A 22 -9.70 -5.63 -2.60
CA GLY A 22 -10.38 -5.94 -3.86
C GLY A 22 -9.66 -7.00 -4.69
N LEU A 23 -9.98 -7.05 -5.99
CA LEU A 23 -9.32 -7.97 -6.92
C LEU A 23 -8.00 -7.33 -7.39
N PRO A 24 -6.84 -7.96 -7.15
CA PRO A 24 -5.56 -7.40 -7.60
C PRO A 24 -5.45 -7.44 -9.12
N THR A 25 -4.89 -6.37 -9.68
CA THR A 25 -4.39 -6.34 -11.05
C THR A 25 -3.03 -7.05 -11.15
N TYR A 26 -2.51 -7.23 -12.36
CA TYR A 26 -1.15 -7.74 -12.55
C TYR A 26 -0.09 -6.89 -11.83
N TYR A 27 -0.13 -5.56 -11.99
CA TYR A 27 0.83 -4.67 -11.34
C TYR A 27 0.68 -4.64 -9.82
N ALA A 28 -0.54 -4.82 -9.30
CA ALA A 28 -0.75 -5.00 -7.86
C ALA A 28 -0.06 -6.27 -7.33
N GLN A 29 -0.12 -7.37 -8.08
CA GLN A 29 0.58 -8.60 -7.69
C GLN A 29 2.10 -8.39 -7.68
N VAL A 30 2.67 -7.79 -8.73
CA VAL A 30 4.11 -7.48 -8.81
C VAL A 30 4.53 -6.54 -7.66
N ALA A 31 3.74 -5.51 -7.37
CA ALA A 31 4.00 -4.58 -6.26
C ALA A 31 4.00 -5.28 -4.90
N ALA A 32 3.11 -6.26 -4.71
CA ALA A 32 3.05 -7.05 -3.49
C ALA A 32 4.25 -7.98 -3.35
N ASP A 33 4.68 -8.63 -4.44
CA ASP A 33 5.87 -9.48 -4.45
C ASP A 33 7.16 -8.68 -4.18
N GLU A 34 7.19 -7.40 -4.57
CA GLU A 34 8.27 -6.46 -4.26
C GLU A 34 8.14 -5.80 -2.86
N GLY A 35 7.12 -6.14 -2.07
CA GLY A 35 6.90 -5.59 -0.73
C GLY A 35 6.48 -4.12 -0.69
N LYS A 36 5.96 -3.57 -1.80
CA LYS A 36 5.50 -2.17 -1.89
C LYS A 36 4.06 -1.97 -1.44
N ILE A 37 3.25 -3.02 -1.49
CA ILE A 37 1.86 -3.03 -1.01
C ILE A 37 1.56 -4.36 -0.31
N ARG A 38 0.53 -4.39 0.53
CA ARG A 38 -0.03 -5.63 1.10
C ARG A 38 -1.38 -5.94 0.46
N LEU A 39 -1.55 -7.11 -0.15
CA LEU A 39 -2.86 -7.54 -0.65
C LEU A 39 -3.74 -8.05 0.49
N ALA A 40 -4.92 -7.48 0.69
CA ALA A 40 -5.90 -7.94 1.68
C ALA A 40 -7.12 -8.60 1.00
N GLY A 41 -8.16 -8.86 1.80
CA GLY A 41 -9.41 -9.41 1.30
C GLY A 41 -10.13 -8.49 0.31
N CYS A 42 -11.22 -8.99 -0.27
CA CYS A 42 -11.94 -8.26 -1.31
C CYS A 42 -12.85 -7.13 -0.81
N VAL A 43 -13.19 -7.10 0.48
CA VAL A 43 -14.24 -6.22 1.03
C VAL A 43 -13.65 -5.07 1.84
N VAL A 44 -14.03 -3.84 1.48
CA VAL A 44 -13.83 -2.63 2.29
C VAL A 44 -15.05 -2.43 3.19
N ARG A 45 -14.85 -2.38 4.52
CA ARG A 45 -15.96 -2.35 5.49
C ARG A 45 -16.36 -0.94 5.97
N GLY A 46 -15.67 0.12 5.54
CA GLY A 46 -16.00 1.49 5.93
C GLY A 46 -14.78 2.41 6.03
N PRO A 47 -14.94 3.64 6.55
CA PRO A 47 -13.88 4.64 6.64
C PRO A 47 -12.75 4.24 7.61
N ASP A 48 -13.06 3.43 8.62
CA ASP A 48 -12.10 2.93 9.61
C ASP A 48 -11.38 1.64 9.15
N GLN A 49 -11.56 1.23 7.89
CA GLN A 49 -10.79 0.14 7.31
C GLN A 49 -9.30 0.49 7.41
N GLN A 50 -8.49 -0.46 7.88
CA GLN A 50 -7.05 -0.31 7.91
C GLN A 50 -6.52 -0.10 6.49
N GLN A 51 -5.54 0.77 6.34
CA GLN A 51 -5.01 1.20 5.04
C GLN A 51 -3.52 1.01 4.94
N TRP A 52 -2.87 0.76 6.07
CA TRP A 52 -1.42 0.63 6.20
C TRP A 52 -1.09 -0.54 7.10
N VAL A 53 0.02 -1.20 6.79
CA VAL A 53 0.63 -2.25 7.63
C VAL A 53 2.09 -1.93 7.87
N CYS A 54 2.56 -2.19 9.09
CA CYS A 54 3.93 -1.93 9.49
C CYS A 54 4.90 -2.91 8.84
N THR A 55 5.99 -2.41 8.26
CA THR A 55 7.02 -3.25 7.63
C THR A 55 7.94 -3.95 8.63
N ALA A 56 8.00 -3.47 9.88
CA ALA A 56 8.86 -4.05 10.90
C ALA A 56 8.33 -5.37 11.46
N ASP A 57 7.00 -5.50 11.59
CA ASP A 57 6.40 -6.67 12.23
C ASP A 57 5.10 -7.18 11.59
N GLU A 58 4.58 -6.50 10.57
CA GLU A 58 3.37 -6.85 9.83
C GLU A 58 2.09 -6.99 10.70
N ARG A 59 2.12 -6.53 11.96
CA ARG A 59 1.01 -6.67 12.91
C ARG A 59 0.32 -5.36 13.21
N HIS A 60 1.06 -4.26 13.27
CA HIS A 60 0.45 -2.96 13.44
C HIS A 60 -0.21 -2.55 12.12
N GLU A 61 -1.51 -2.29 12.18
CA GLU A 61 -2.33 -1.86 11.06
C GLU A 61 -3.10 -0.61 11.46
N TRP A 62 -3.12 0.41 10.61
CA TRP A 62 -3.76 1.68 10.93
C TRP A 62 -4.41 2.34 9.71
N THR A 63 -5.20 3.37 9.99
CA THR A 63 -5.81 4.26 9.01
C THR A 63 -5.44 5.69 9.38
N ASN A 64 -5.19 6.54 8.39
CA ASN A 64 -4.84 7.95 8.58
C ASN A 64 -5.56 8.86 7.58
N GLY A 65 -6.70 8.40 7.04
CA GLY A 65 -7.46 9.12 6.02
C GLY A 65 -7.09 8.71 4.59
N PRO A 66 -7.60 9.41 3.56
CA PRO A 66 -7.63 8.90 2.19
C PRO A 66 -6.27 8.86 1.48
N ARG A 67 -5.15 9.13 2.16
CA ARG A 67 -3.82 9.27 1.56
C ARG A 67 -3.29 7.97 0.94
N TRP A 68 -3.69 6.81 1.46
CA TRP A 68 -3.27 5.50 0.98
C TRP A 68 -3.59 5.25 -0.51
N LEU A 69 -4.73 5.73 -1.01
CA LEU A 69 -5.12 5.56 -2.42
C LEU A 69 -4.16 6.29 -3.35
N ALA A 70 -3.75 7.51 -3.00
CA ALA A 70 -2.79 8.27 -3.80
C ALA A 70 -1.41 7.58 -3.87
N VAL A 71 -1.03 6.84 -2.81
CA VAL A 71 0.22 6.06 -2.81
C VAL A 71 0.10 4.85 -3.73
N ILE A 72 -1.03 4.13 -3.66
CA ILE A 72 -1.30 2.99 -4.55
C ILE A 72 -1.31 3.43 -6.02
N ASP A 73 -2.00 4.52 -6.34
CA ASP A 73 -2.06 5.06 -7.71
C ASP A 73 -0.65 5.41 -8.21
N ALA A 74 0.16 6.11 -7.40
CA ALA A 74 1.54 6.43 -7.76
C ALA A 74 2.43 5.19 -7.98
N ILE A 75 2.21 4.12 -7.21
CA ILE A 75 2.93 2.85 -7.40
C ILE A 75 2.55 2.23 -8.75
N PHE A 76 1.27 2.22 -9.12
CA PHE A 76 0.83 1.64 -10.39
C PHE A 76 1.29 2.45 -11.59
N ASP A 77 1.22 3.79 -11.53
CA ASP A 77 1.78 4.67 -12.55
C ASP A 77 3.29 4.42 -12.78
N ASP A 78 4.08 4.14 -11.74
CA ASP A 78 5.51 3.76 -11.88
C ASP A 78 5.68 2.47 -12.68
N TYR A 79 4.91 1.42 -12.38
CA TYR A 79 4.98 0.17 -13.13
C TYR A 79 4.55 0.33 -14.58
N GLU A 80 3.47 1.07 -14.83
CA GLU A 80 2.97 1.33 -16.18
C GLU A 80 3.97 2.15 -17.01
N ASN A 81 4.66 3.11 -16.40
CA ASN A 81 5.68 3.88 -17.09
C ASN A 81 6.94 3.04 -17.39
N ARG A 82 7.32 2.14 -16.47
CA ARG A 82 8.44 1.21 -16.65
C ARG A 82 8.18 0.16 -17.73
N SER A 83 6.95 -0.32 -17.89
CA SER A 83 6.60 -1.31 -18.92
C SER A 83 6.53 -0.73 -20.34
N ARG A 84 6.46 0.59 -20.47
CA ARG A 84 6.44 1.32 -21.74
C ARG A 84 7.82 1.80 -22.20
N SER A 85 8.85 1.62 -21.37
CA SER A 85 10.25 2.01 -21.62
C SER A 85 11.08 0.82 -22.10
#